data_AF-A0A2V9UZ73-F1
#
_entry.id   AF-A0A2V9UZ73-F1
#
_cell.length_a   1.000
_cell.length_b   1.000
_cell.length_c   1.000
_cell.angle_alpha   90.00
_cell.angle_beta   90.00
_cell.angle_gamma   90.00
#
_symmetry.space_group_name_H-M   'P 1'
#
loop_
_entity.id
_entity.type
_entity.pdbx_description
1 polymer ?
#
loop_
_entity_poly.entity_id
_entity_poly.type
_entity_poly.pdbx_seq_one_letter_code
_entity_poly.pdbx_strand_id
1 'polypeptide(L)'
;MSFFNRFGALLIASAAVITLLALTGCDIERRKSDAELGLNPQQAEGRKIYDNYCDRCHEPYSSRGKKGPPLKGIFKQQYLPLSGLPANDERVGEIIKFGRSKMEGFGLVLSDQQIKDLLAYLHTL
;
A
#
# COMPACT_ATOMS: atom_id res chain seq x y z
N MET A 1 19.80 39.15 -40.19
CA MET A 1 19.72 37.68 -40.30
C MET A 1 20.21 36.92 -39.05
N SER A 2 20.54 37.57 -37.92
CA SER A 2 21.01 36.89 -36.69
C SER A 2 19.94 36.70 -35.62
N PHE A 3 18.85 37.48 -35.63
CA PHE A 3 17.82 37.45 -34.57
C PHE A 3 16.89 36.23 -34.68
N PHE A 4 16.46 35.88 -35.90
CA PHE A 4 15.61 34.71 -36.17
C PHE A 4 16.30 33.38 -35.81
N ASN A 5 17.63 33.32 -35.99
CA ASN A 5 18.42 32.12 -35.70
C ASN A 5 18.60 31.88 -34.18
N ARG A 6 18.61 32.96 -33.37
CA ARG A 6 18.69 32.88 -31.91
C ARG A 6 17.36 32.46 -31.28
N PHE A 7 16.23 32.89 -31.85
CA PHE A 7 14.90 32.41 -31.44
C PHE A 7 14.68 30.94 -31.78
N GLY A 8 15.10 30.49 -32.97
CA GLY A 8 15.08 29.07 -33.35
C GLY A 8 15.94 28.19 -32.44
N ALA A 9 17.17 28.64 -32.11
CA ALA A 9 18.05 27.93 -31.19
C ALA A 9 17.49 27.83 -29.76
N LEU A 10 16.84 28.89 -29.26
CA LEU A 10 16.20 28.88 -27.94
C LEU A 10 15.00 27.93 -27.87
N LEU A 11 14.20 27.87 -28.94
CA LEU A 11 13.04 26.97 -29.05
C LEU A 11 13.44 25.49 -29.16
N ILE A 12 14.55 25.19 -29.86
CA ILE A 12 15.09 23.84 -29.95
C ILE A 12 15.70 23.42 -28.61
N ALA A 13 16.41 24.32 -27.93
CA ALA A 13 16.99 24.04 -26.61
C ALA A 13 15.92 23.80 -25.54
N SER A 14 14.84 24.58 -25.53
CA SER A 14 13.73 24.38 -24.59
C SER A 14 12.95 23.10 -24.88
N ALA A 15 12.73 22.75 -26.15
CA ALA A 15 12.14 21.46 -26.53
C ALA A 15 13.00 20.27 -26.06
N ALA A 16 14.32 20.35 -26.23
CA ALA A 16 15.24 19.29 -25.79
C ALA A 16 15.23 19.11 -24.25
N VAL A 17 15.15 20.21 -23.48
CA VAL A 17 15.06 20.17 -22.02
C VAL A 17 13.73 19.57 -21.54
N ILE A 18 12.61 19.90 -22.20
CA ILE A 18 11.29 19.33 -21.88
C ILE A 18 11.26 17.82 -22.19
N THR A 19 11.88 17.39 -23.31
CA THR A 19 12.00 15.96 -23.64
C THR A 19 12.88 15.20 -22.64
N LEU A 20 13.98 15.81 -22.15
CA LEU A 20 14.80 15.20 -21.10
C LEU A 20 14.06 15.05 -19.76
N LEU A 21 13.29 16.07 -19.36
CA LEU A 21 12.48 16.05 -18.13
C LEU A 21 11.35 15.02 -18.18
N ALA A 22 10.84 14.69 -19.38
CA ALA A 22 9.83 13.65 -19.55
C ALA A 22 10.37 12.23 -19.38
N LEU A 23 11.68 12.02 -19.58
CA LEU A 23 12.34 10.71 -19.43
C LEU A 23 12.72 10.38 -17.98
N THR A 24 12.73 11.37 -17.08
CA THR A 24 12.89 11.16 -15.63
C THR A 24 11.55 10.94 -14.92
N GLY A 25 10.54 10.45 -15.67
CA GLY A 25 9.24 10.09 -15.10
C GLY A 25 9.43 9.16 -13.92
N CYS A 26 8.89 9.56 -12.76
CA CYS A 26 8.99 8.88 -11.47
C CYS A 26 8.93 7.36 -11.61
N ASP A 27 9.83 6.64 -10.93
CA ASP A 27 9.75 5.21 -10.74
C ASP A 27 8.43 4.83 -10.04
N ILE A 28 7.36 4.67 -10.84
CA ILE A 28 6.11 4.07 -10.40
C ILE A 28 6.37 2.57 -10.42
N GLU A 29 6.92 2.06 -9.31
CA GLU A 29 7.12 0.64 -9.13
C GLU A 29 5.75 -0.05 -9.16
N ARG A 30 5.52 -0.86 -10.19
CA ARG A 30 4.27 -1.58 -10.37
C ARG A 30 4.04 -2.49 -9.17
N ARG A 31 2.87 -2.37 -8.54
CA ARG A 31 2.43 -3.35 -7.53
C ARG A 31 2.44 -4.76 -8.13
N LYS A 32 3.06 -5.71 -7.43
CA LYS A 32 3.05 -7.14 -7.78
C LYS A 32 1.62 -7.66 -7.89
N SER A 33 1.36 -8.52 -8.86
CA SER A 33 0.09 -9.27 -9.00
C SER A 33 -0.03 -10.36 -7.94
N ASP A 34 -1.23 -10.91 -7.78
CA ASP A 34 -1.48 -12.01 -6.83
C ASP A 34 -0.66 -13.25 -7.17
N ALA A 35 -0.46 -13.52 -8.47
CA ALA A 35 0.39 -14.61 -8.94
C ALA A 35 1.87 -14.39 -8.59
N GLU A 36 2.39 -13.16 -8.75
CA GLU A 36 3.78 -12.83 -8.37
C GLU A 36 4.00 -12.87 -6.85
N LEU A 37 2.93 -12.72 -6.06
CA LEU A 37 2.95 -12.87 -4.62
C LEU A 37 2.68 -14.32 -4.15
N GLY A 38 2.30 -15.22 -5.07
CA GLY A 38 1.94 -16.60 -4.73
C GLY A 38 0.69 -16.71 -3.86
N LEU A 39 -0.24 -15.77 -3.98
CA LEU A 39 -1.47 -15.79 -3.18
C LEU A 39 -2.40 -16.92 -3.64
N ASN A 40 -2.93 -17.67 -2.69
CA ASN A 40 -4.06 -18.55 -2.94
C ASN A 40 -5.36 -17.71 -3.11
N PRO A 41 -6.48 -18.32 -3.57
CA PRO A 41 -7.72 -17.58 -3.79
C PRO A 41 -8.23 -16.81 -2.57
N GLN A 42 -8.12 -17.39 -1.36
CA GLN A 42 -8.57 -16.73 -0.14
C GLN A 42 -7.73 -15.48 0.17
N GLN A 43 -6.41 -15.60 0.06
CA GLN A 43 -5.49 -14.49 0.27
C GLN A 43 -5.66 -13.40 -0.79
N ALA A 44 -6.00 -13.76 -2.02
CA ALA A 44 -6.31 -12.79 -3.07
C ALA A 44 -7.59 -11.99 -2.75
N GLU A 45 -8.65 -12.64 -2.25
CA GLU A 45 -9.84 -11.93 -1.76
C GLU A 45 -9.52 -11.02 -0.55
N GLY A 46 -8.71 -11.52 0.38
CA GLY A 46 -8.21 -10.73 1.50
C GLY A 46 -7.43 -9.49 1.08
N ARG A 47 -6.59 -9.62 0.03
CA ARG A 47 -5.84 -8.51 -0.54
C ARG A 47 -6.76 -7.45 -1.15
N LYS A 48 -7.82 -7.85 -1.86
CA LYS A 48 -8.80 -6.88 -2.40
C LYS A 48 -9.45 -6.06 -1.29
N ILE A 49 -9.78 -6.70 -0.17
CA ILE A 49 -10.31 -6.00 1.01
C ILE A 49 -9.26 -5.02 1.56
N TYR A 50 -8.01 -5.47 1.70
CA TYR A 50 -6.92 -4.61 2.15
C TYR A 50 -6.75 -3.38 1.26
N ASP A 51 -6.71 -3.57 -0.05
CA ASP A 51 -6.52 -2.50 -1.04
C ASP A 51 -7.70 -1.52 -1.05
N ASN A 52 -8.92 -1.96 -0.69
CA ASN A 52 -10.09 -1.07 -0.64
C ASN A 52 -10.21 -0.28 0.68
N TYR A 53 -9.83 -0.89 1.81
CA TYR A 53 -10.15 -0.36 3.13
C TYR A 53 -8.92 0.05 3.95
N CYS A 54 -7.77 -0.61 3.77
CA CYS A 54 -6.65 -0.55 4.70
C CYS A 54 -5.42 0.19 4.13
N ASP A 55 -5.17 0.09 2.83
CA ASP A 55 -3.94 0.53 2.17
C ASP A 55 -3.65 2.05 2.27
N ARG A 56 -4.70 2.86 2.42
CA ARG A 56 -4.62 4.32 2.62
C ARG A 56 -3.95 4.69 3.93
N CYS A 57 -4.01 3.80 4.92
CA CYS A 57 -3.49 4.03 6.26
C CYS A 57 -2.29 3.14 6.59
N HIS A 58 -2.20 1.95 6.02
CA HIS A 58 -1.16 0.97 6.33
C HIS A 58 -0.31 0.61 5.11
N GLU A 59 1.00 0.49 5.30
CA GLU A 59 1.88 -0.08 4.28
C GLU A 59 2.03 -1.60 4.48
N PRO A 60 1.75 -2.43 3.45
CA PRO A 60 1.87 -3.88 3.59
C PRO A 60 3.29 -4.41 3.39
N TYR A 61 4.14 -3.71 2.62
CA TYR A 61 5.46 -4.24 2.20
C TYR A 61 6.65 -3.38 2.62
N SER A 62 6.39 -2.25 3.29
CA SER A 62 7.40 -1.32 3.79
C SER A 62 7.42 -1.31 5.30
N SER A 63 8.60 -1.10 5.90
CA SER A 63 8.74 -0.81 7.33
C SER A 63 8.46 0.66 7.66
N ARG A 64 8.25 1.52 6.64
CA ARG A 64 7.81 2.89 6.83
C ARG A 64 6.29 2.91 7.02
N GLY A 65 5.83 3.53 8.11
CA GLY A 65 4.40 3.74 8.34
C GLY A 65 3.79 4.79 7.39
N LYS A 66 2.46 4.79 7.34
CA LYS A 66 1.63 5.82 6.70
C LYS A 66 0.94 6.61 7.82
N LYS A 67 -0.40 6.63 7.84
CA LYS A 67 -1.19 7.18 8.96
C LYS A 67 -1.25 6.21 10.14
N GLY A 68 -1.23 4.91 9.83
CA GLY A 68 -1.10 3.82 10.78
C GLY A 68 0.27 3.15 10.72
N PRO A 69 0.55 2.24 11.67
CA PRO A 69 1.79 1.45 11.67
C PRO A 69 1.89 0.60 10.39
N PRO A 70 3.12 0.32 9.91
CA PRO A 70 3.33 -0.65 8.82
C PRO A 70 2.86 -2.04 9.26
N LEU A 71 2.39 -2.84 8.30
CA LEU A 71 1.89 -4.20 8.55
C LEU A 71 2.78 -5.30 7.97
N LYS A 72 3.91 -4.93 7.36
CA LYS A 72 4.92 -5.88 6.90
C LYS A 72 5.36 -6.79 8.04
N GLY A 73 5.16 -8.09 7.88
CA GLY A 73 5.53 -9.10 8.88
C GLY A 73 4.79 -8.98 10.21
N ILE A 74 3.58 -8.40 10.25
CA ILE A 74 2.89 -8.16 11.52
C ILE A 74 2.70 -9.44 12.35
N PHE A 75 2.37 -10.56 11.70
CA PHE A 75 2.21 -11.87 12.35
C PHE A 75 3.51 -12.64 12.58
N LYS A 76 4.65 -12.10 12.13
CA LYS A 76 5.99 -12.63 12.48
C LYS A 76 6.46 -12.10 13.84
N GLN A 77 5.77 -11.11 14.39
CA GLN A 77 6.04 -10.57 15.72
C GLN A 77 5.25 -11.35 16.77
N GLN A 78 5.75 -11.39 18.00
CA GLN A 78 4.99 -11.96 19.12
C GLN A 78 3.89 -11.01 19.61
N TYR A 79 4.13 -9.70 19.50
CA TYR A 79 3.25 -8.64 19.99
C TYR A 79 3.11 -7.50 18.97
N LEU A 80 1.94 -6.89 18.94
CA LEU A 80 1.63 -5.72 18.13
C LEU A 80 2.39 -4.49 18.68
N PRO A 81 3.07 -3.71 17.82
CA PRO A 81 4.08 -2.74 18.26
C PRO A 81 3.52 -1.55 19.03
N LEU A 82 2.27 -1.15 18.78
CA LEU A 82 1.66 0.02 19.44
C LEU A 82 0.85 -0.34 20.68
N SER A 83 0.28 -1.54 20.75
CA SER A 83 -0.64 -1.94 21.82
C SER A 83 -0.04 -2.93 22.80
N GLY A 84 1.03 -3.64 22.43
CA GLY A 84 1.60 -4.75 23.20
C GLY A 84 0.70 -6.00 23.25
N LEU A 85 -0.43 -6.01 22.54
CA LEU A 85 -1.29 -7.18 22.45
C LEU A 85 -0.63 -8.29 21.62
N PRO A 86 -0.97 -9.57 21.82
CA PRO A 86 -0.52 -10.65 20.95
C PRO A 86 -0.82 -10.37 19.48
N ALA A 87 0.17 -10.59 18.60
CA ALA A 87 -0.03 -10.50 17.16
C ALA A 87 -0.61 -11.83 16.65
N ASN A 88 -1.90 -12.03 16.85
CA ASN A 88 -2.63 -13.24 16.41
C ASN A 88 -4.02 -12.88 15.84
N ASP A 89 -4.67 -13.85 15.22
CA ASP A 89 -5.92 -13.66 14.49
C ASP A 89 -7.06 -13.12 15.35
N GLU A 90 -7.15 -13.59 16.59
CA GLU A 90 -8.17 -13.15 17.53
C GLU A 90 -8.02 -11.64 17.80
N ARG A 91 -6.83 -11.19 18.19
CA ARG A 91 -6.60 -9.79 18.55
C ARG A 91 -6.60 -8.86 17.36
N VAL A 92 -6.03 -9.28 16.24
CA VAL A 92 -6.06 -8.47 15.00
C VAL A 92 -7.49 -8.41 14.45
N GLY A 93 -8.23 -9.52 14.48
CA GLY A 93 -9.63 -9.58 14.09
C GLY A 93 -10.53 -8.68 14.94
N GLU A 94 -10.35 -8.66 16.26
CA GLU A 94 -11.06 -7.74 17.16
C GLU A 94 -10.76 -6.27 16.82
N ILE A 95 -9.49 -5.93 16.58
CA ILE A 95 -9.09 -4.58 16.19
C ILE A 95 -9.73 -4.18 14.85
N ILE A 96 -9.79 -5.08 13.87
CA ILE A 96 -10.46 -4.82 12.59
C ILE A 96 -11.96 -4.61 12.80
N LYS A 97 -12.61 -5.44 13.65
CA LYS A 97 -14.05 -5.36 13.91
C LYS A 97 -14.45 -4.08 14.63
N PHE A 98 -13.75 -3.77 15.72
CA PHE A 98 -14.17 -2.74 16.66
C PHE A 98 -13.36 -1.44 16.56
N GLY A 99 -12.29 -1.45 15.79
CA GLY A 99 -11.34 -0.35 15.72
C GLY A 99 -10.47 -0.29 16.98
N ARG A 100 -9.46 0.59 16.96
CA ARG A 100 -8.64 0.89 18.13
C ARG A 100 -7.99 2.25 17.99
N SER A 101 -8.11 3.08 19.02
CA SER A 101 -7.55 4.43 19.05
C SER A 101 -8.07 5.28 17.88
N LYS A 102 -7.24 5.54 16.86
CA LYS A 102 -7.60 6.32 15.67
C LYS A 102 -7.96 5.45 14.46
N MET A 103 -7.88 4.13 14.58
CA MET A 103 -8.30 3.19 13.54
C MET A 103 -9.80 2.93 13.68
N GLU A 104 -10.54 3.14 12.58
CA GLU A 104 -11.97 2.87 12.49
C GLU A 104 -12.26 1.35 12.62
N GLY A 105 -13.44 1.02 13.13
CA GLY A 105 -13.94 -0.36 13.16
C GLY A 105 -14.75 -0.71 11.91
N PHE A 106 -14.56 -1.92 11.40
CA PHE A 106 -15.15 -2.40 10.15
C PHE A 106 -16.20 -3.52 10.35
N GLY A 107 -16.58 -3.84 11.59
CA GLY A 107 -17.52 -4.94 11.87
C GLY A 107 -18.94 -4.75 11.33
N LEU A 108 -19.32 -3.54 10.94
CA LEU A 108 -20.60 -3.24 10.26
C LEU A 108 -20.46 -3.20 8.73
N VAL A 109 -19.24 -3.27 8.20
CA VAL A 109 -18.92 -3.13 6.78
C VAL A 109 -18.45 -4.46 6.18
N LEU A 110 -17.66 -5.21 6.95
CA LEU A 110 -17.09 -6.49 6.55
C LEU A 110 -17.82 -7.62 7.26
N SER A 111 -18.21 -8.64 6.49
CA SER A 111 -18.68 -9.91 7.05
C SER A 111 -17.55 -10.66 7.76
N ASP A 112 -17.92 -11.63 8.61
CA ASP A 112 -16.94 -12.49 9.27
C ASP A 112 -16.05 -13.25 8.30
N GLN A 113 -16.58 -13.67 7.13
CA GLN A 113 -15.78 -14.34 6.12
C GLN A 113 -14.76 -13.38 5.48
N GLN A 114 -15.17 -12.15 5.16
CA GLN A 114 -14.26 -11.14 4.63
C GLN A 114 -13.13 -10.81 5.62
N ILE A 115 -13.42 -10.79 6.93
CA ILE A 115 -12.39 -10.59 7.95
C ILE A 115 -11.42 -11.78 7.99
N LYS A 116 -11.92 -13.03 7.87
CA LYS A 116 -11.04 -14.21 7.78
C LYS A 116 -10.14 -14.16 6.55
N ASP A 117 -10.69 -13.75 5.40
CA ASP A 117 -9.92 -13.65 4.16
C ASP A 117 -8.85 -12.56 4.27
N LEU A 118 -9.20 -11.41 4.85
CA LEU A 118 -8.26 -10.33 5.16
C LEU A 118 -7.13 -10.81 6.09
N LEU A 119 -7.46 -11.52 7.17
CA LEU A 119 -6.46 -12.10 8.07
C LEU A 119 -5.53 -13.08 7.34
N ALA A 120 -6.07 -13.94 6.46
CA ALA A 120 -5.28 -14.85 5.65
C ALA A 120 -4.28 -14.11 4.75
N TYR A 121 -4.67 -12.99 4.15
CA TYR A 121 -3.75 -12.13 3.40
C TYR A 121 -2.69 -11.48 4.30
N LEU A 122 -3.08 -10.96 5.47
CA LEU A 122 -2.14 -10.33 6.41
C LEU A 122 -1.03 -11.28 6.89
N HIS A 123 -1.29 -12.60 6.94
CA HIS A 123 -0.27 -13.62 7.20
C HIS A 123 0.80 -13.76 6.11
N THR A 124 0.54 -13.23 4.91
CA THR A 124 1.51 -13.25 3.80
C THR A 124 2.52 -12.10 3.85
N LEU A 125 2.29 -11.10 4.71
CA LEU A 125 3.05 -9.85 4.74
C LEU A 125 4.41 -9.94 5.44
#